data_AF-A0A6L6ESF3-F1
#
_entry.id   AF-A0A6L6ESF3-F1
#
_cell.length_a   1.000
_cell.length_b   1.000
_cell.length_c   1.000
_cell.angle_alpha   90.00
_cell.angle_beta   90.00
_cell.angle_gamma   90.00
#
_symmetry.space_group_name_H-M   'P 1'
#
loop_
_entity.id
_entity.type
_entity.pdbx_description
1 polymer ?
#
loop_
_entity_poly.entity_id
_entity_poly.type
_entity_poly.pdbx_seq_one_letter_code
_entity_poly.pdbx_strand_id
1 'polypeptide(L)'
;MRLNHPEPFTAAWSARWIWHGRPAIVSETATRPVQADPADRVVLFRREFELDAAPASAPARLWVDGRYVLYVNGTEIGRGPVRSDPRAARYDMVDLAAHLKPGTNVIAITARHFGVATSWWIPVPPSYSLGAGSLVFEARIGDDLLITDRSWRSSPGGAWTPVA
;
A
#
# COMPACT_ATOMS: atom_id res chain seq x y z
N MET A 1 2.11 -23.12 -11.04
CA MET A 1 3.03 -22.80 -9.93
C MET A 1 2.20 -22.20 -8.80
N ARG A 2 2.01 -22.92 -7.68
CA ARG A 2 1.30 -22.36 -6.51
C ARG A 2 2.21 -21.33 -5.86
N LEU A 3 1.67 -20.15 -5.53
CA LEU A 3 2.37 -19.18 -4.72
C LEU A 3 2.33 -19.64 -3.27
N ASN A 4 3.51 -19.84 -2.68
CA ASN A 4 3.62 -20.12 -1.26
C ASN A 4 3.48 -18.79 -0.51
N HIS A 5 2.46 -18.69 0.33
CA HIS A 5 2.22 -17.55 1.19
C HIS A 5 2.85 -17.85 2.56
N PRO A 6 3.79 -17.02 3.03
CA PRO A 6 4.44 -17.27 4.31
C PRO A 6 3.47 -17.06 5.47
N GLU A 7 3.54 -17.95 6.47
CA GLU A 7 2.81 -17.81 7.72
C GLU A 7 3.08 -16.43 8.36
N PRO A 8 2.09 -15.80 9.01
CA PRO A 8 0.73 -16.30 9.28
C PRO A 8 -0.29 -16.02 8.17
N PHE A 9 0.17 -15.65 6.97
CA PHE A 9 -0.72 -15.19 5.90
C PHE A 9 -1.06 -16.31 4.91
N THR A 10 -2.34 -16.39 4.57
CA THR A 10 -2.82 -17.24 3.47
C THR A 10 -2.85 -16.45 2.15
N ALA A 11 -3.27 -17.11 1.06
CA ALA A 11 -3.51 -16.43 -0.20
C ALA A 11 -4.61 -15.36 -0.14
N ALA A 12 -5.56 -15.51 0.79
CA ALA A 12 -6.66 -14.56 0.96
C ALA A 12 -6.21 -13.34 1.76
N TRP A 13 -6.50 -12.15 1.24
CA TRP A 13 -6.33 -10.88 1.94
C TRP A 13 -7.63 -10.50 2.65
N SER A 14 -7.52 -10.01 3.88
CA SER A 14 -8.65 -9.44 4.61
C SER A 14 -8.75 -7.93 4.40
N ALA A 15 -7.61 -7.28 4.11
CA ALA A 15 -7.54 -5.87 3.83
C ALA A 15 -8.31 -5.42 2.58
N ARG A 16 -8.66 -4.13 2.58
CA ARG A 16 -9.29 -3.45 1.45
C ARG A 16 -8.25 -2.61 0.72
N TRP A 17 -8.40 -2.59 -0.59
CA TRP A 17 -7.72 -1.63 -1.46
C TRP A 17 -8.18 -0.21 -1.13
N ILE A 18 -7.23 0.67 -0.83
CA ILE A 18 -7.49 2.08 -0.55
C ILE A 18 -6.63 2.98 -1.44
N TRP A 19 -7.12 4.18 -1.70
CA TRP A 19 -6.36 5.27 -2.29
C TRP A 19 -6.88 6.62 -1.78
N HIS A 20 -6.15 7.70 -2.05
CA HIS A 20 -6.62 9.04 -1.73
C HIS A 20 -7.56 9.57 -2.82
N GLY A 21 -8.77 9.92 -2.42
CA GLY A 21 -9.81 10.39 -3.34
C GLY A 21 -10.36 9.28 -4.24
N ARG A 22 -11.19 9.67 -5.19
CA ARG A 22 -11.74 8.75 -6.19
C ARG A 22 -10.63 8.41 -7.21
N PRO A 23 -10.38 7.11 -7.50
CA PRO A 23 -9.48 6.72 -8.59
C PRO A 23 -9.89 7.41 -9.89
N ALA A 24 -8.93 8.02 -10.57
CA ALA A 24 -9.15 8.74 -11.83
C ALA A 24 -9.31 7.74 -12.99
N ILE A 25 -10.36 6.93 -12.93
CA ILE A 25 -10.67 5.89 -13.91
C ILE A 25 -12.02 6.20 -14.53
N VAL A 26 -12.06 6.20 -15.85
CA VAL A 26 -13.28 6.38 -16.65
C VAL A 26 -13.45 5.21 -17.60
N SER A 27 -14.69 4.93 -17.98
CA SER A 27 -14.99 3.96 -19.03
C SER A 27 -14.90 4.69 -20.37
N GLU A 28 -13.91 4.36 -21.18
CA GLU A 28 -13.84 4.90 -22.54
C GLU A 28 -14.87 4.19 -23.44
N THR A 29 -15.02 2.88 -23.24
CA THR A 29 -16.13 2.08 -23.77
C THR A 29 -16.75 1.28 -22.64
N ALA A 30 -17.86 0.57 -22.91
CA ALA A 30 -18.52 -0.29 -21.92
C ALA A 30 -17.62 -1.37 -21.30
N THR A 31 -16.52 -1.74 -21.96
CA THR A 31 -15.60 -2.81 -21.52
C THR A 31 -14.16 -2.33 -21.37
N ARG A 32 -13.88 -1.04 -21.59
CA ARG A 32 -12.52 -0.49 -21.58
C ARG A 32 -12.39 0.65 -20.55
N PRO A 33 -12.09 0.31 -19.28
CA PRO A 33 -11.66 1.32 -18.32
C PRO A 33 -10.27 1.86 -18.68
N VAL A 34 -10.08 3.17 -18.53
CA VAL A 34 -8.82 3.87 -18.77
C VAL A 34 -8.52 4.84 -17.64
N GLN A 35 -7.24 5.09 -17.36
CA GLN A 35 -6.82 6.12 -16.42
C GLN A 35 -7.01 7.49 -17.09
N ALA A 36 -7.88 8.32 -16.51
CA ALA A 36 -8.25 9.63 -17.04
C ALA A 36 -7.20 10.71 -16.76
N ASP A 37 -6.43 10.54 -15.67
CA ASP A 37 -5.37 11.46 -15.28
C ASP A 37 -4.11 10.66 -14.90
N PRO A 38 -3.16 10.49 -15.84
CA PRO A 38 -1.91 9.77 -15.63
C PRO A 38 -0.83 10.63 -14.95
N ALA A 39 -1.21 11.53 -14.04
CA ALA A 39 -0.26 12.30 -13.25
C ALA A 39 0.54 11.45 -12.26
N ASP A 40 1.80 11.84 -12.05
CA ASP A 40 2.62 11.36 -10.95
C ASP A 40 2.11 11.95 -9.63
N ARG A 41 1.72 11.08 -8.71
CA ARG A 41 1.06 11.46 -7.45
C ARG A 41 1.74 10.78 -6.28
N VAL A 42 2.14 11.58 -5.31
CA VAL A 42 2.50 11.10 -3.98
C VAL A 42 1.30 11.21 -3.05
N VAL A 43 1.04 10.16 -2.28
CA VAL A 43 -0.03 10.08 -1.28
C VAL A 43 0.56 9.60 0.03
N LEU A 44 0.17 10.26 1.12
CA LEU A 44 0.53 9.90 2.48
C LEU A 44 -0.65 9.18 3.11
N PHE A 45 -0.41 8.01 3.68
CA PHE A 45 -1.37 7.23 4.46
C PHE A 45 -0.91 7.15 5.90
N ARG A 46 -1.84 7.23 6.85
CA ARG A 46 -1.55 7.12 8.28
C ARG A 46 -2.66 6.37 9.02
N ARG A 47 -2.26 5.45 9.89
CA ARG A 47 -3.14 4.80 10.86
C ARG A 47 -2.49 4.80 12.24
N GLU A 48 -3.25 5.26 13.21
CA GLU A 48 -2.91 5.21 14.63
C GLU A 48 -3.66 4.06 15.28
N PHE A 49 -3.05 3.37 16.24
CA PHE A 49 -3.69 2.30 17.02
C PHE A 49 -3.02 2.16 18.38
N GLU A 50 -3.73 1.58 19.34
CA GLU A 50 -3.24 1.38 20.71
C GLU A 50 -2.80 -0.07 20.89
N LEU A 51 -1.77 -0.27 21.73
CA LEU A 51 -1.31 -1.58 22.16
C LEU A 51 -1.12 -1.62 23.67
N ASP A 52 -1.62 -2.65 24.34
CA ASP A 52 -1.38 -2.83 25.77
C ASP A 52 0.09 -3.18 26.07
N ALA A 53 0.71 -3.94 25.17
CA ALA A 53 2.12 -4.33 25.24
C ALA A 53 2.73 -4.46 23.84
N ALA A 54 4.06 -4.34 23.74
CA ALA A 54 4.75 -4.63 22.49
C ALA A 54 4.71 -6.14 22.19
N PRO A 55 4.23 -6.57 21.01
CA PRO A 55 4.16 -7.99 20.67
C PRO A 55 5.55 -8.56 20.38
N ALA A 56 5.72 -9.88 20.57
CA ALA A 56 6.98 -10.56 20.24
C ALA A 56 7.23 -10.65 18.72
N SER A 57 6.17 -10.67 17.92
CA SER A 57 6.21 -10.63 16.46
C SER A 57 4.98 -9.88 15.93
N ALA A 58 5.17 -9.11 14.87
CA ALA A 58 4.12 -8.37 14.20
C ALA A 58 4.30 -8.44 12.68
N PRO A 59 4.13 -9.62 12.06
CA PRO A 59 4.33 -9.77 10.63
C PRO A 59 3.28 -8.98 9.86
N ALA A 60 3.75 -8.21 8.90
CA ALA A 60 2.95 -7.37 8.01
C ALA A 60 3.25 -7.72 6.55
N ARG A 61 2.24 -7.54 5.70
CA ARG A 61 2.37 -7.61 4.25
C ARG A 61 1.71 -6.43 3.58
N LEU A 62 2.30 -5.96 2.50
CA LEU A 62 1.79 -4.81 1.76
C LEU A 62 2.16 -4.80 0.29
N TRP A 63 1.35 -4.10 -0.48
CA TRP A 63 1.60 -3.80 -1.87
C TRP A 63 1.06 -2.42 -2.23
N VAL A 64 1.73 -1.75 -3.17
CA VAL A 64 1.31 -0.46 -3.72
C VAL A 64 1.45 -0.46 -5.24
N ASP A 65 0.46 0.12 -5.91
CA ASP A 65 0.52 0.49 -7.33
C ASP A 65 1.53 1.63 -7.49
N GLY A 66 2.79 1.26 -7.77
CA GLY A 66 3.91 2.19 -7.86
C GLY A 66 5.04 1.87 -6.89
N ARG A 67 5.36 2.81 -6.01
CA ARG A 67 6.39 2.67 -4.96
C ARG A 67 5.87 3.15 -3.63
N TYR A 68 6.45 2.62 -2.55
CA TYR A 68 6.16 3.05 -1.20
C TYR A 68 7.41 3.12 -0.32
N VAL A 69 7.28 3.88 0.76
CA VAL A 69 8.13 3.81 1.94
C VAL A 69 7.23 3.61 3.17
N LEU A 70 7.50 2.56 3.94
CA LEU A 70 6.76 2.19 5.15
C LEU A 70 7.50 2.72 6.39
N TYR A 71 6.75 3.33 7.29
CA TYR A 71 7.25 3.84 8.56
C TYR A 71 6.41 3.31 9.71
N VAL A 72 7.06 3.01 10.84
CA VAL A 72 6.43 2.73 12.13
C VAL A 72 7.02 3.68 13.15
N ASN A 73 6.16 4.45 13.82
CA ASN A 73 6.56 5.41 14.86
C ASN A 73 7.65 6.40 14.40
N GLY A 74 7.67 6.75 13.11
CA GLY A 74 8.65 7.64 12.50
C GLY A 74 9.93 6.97 11.97
N THR A 75 10.15 5.69 12.27
CA THR A 75 11.29 4.91 11.77
C THR A 75 10.97 4.28 10.43
N GLU A 76 11.84 4.44 9.44
CA GLU A 76 11.72 3.77 8.14
C GLU A 76 11.95 2.26 8.29
N ILE A 77 10.99 1.47 7.83
CA ILE A 77 11.00 0.00 7.93
C ILE A 77 11.41 -0.65 6.61
N GLY A 78 11.00 -0.07 5.49
CA GLY A 78 11.30 -0.63 4.19
C GLY A 78 10.71 0.14 3.03
N ARG A 79 11.17 -0.22 1.83
CA ARG A 79 10.77 0.37 0.56
C ARG A 79 10.40 -0.73 -0.43
N GLY A 80 9.39 -0.48 -1.24
CA GLY A 80 8.94 -1.45 -2.23
C GLY A 80 7.78 -0.92 -3.10
N PRO A 81 6.97 -1.81 -3.69
CA PRO A 81 7.29 -3.21 -3.91
C PRO A 81 8.49 -3.37 -4.86
N VAL A 82 9.08 -4.57 -4.87
CA VAL A 82 10.04 -4.94 -5.92
C VAL A 82 9.43 -4.73 -7.32
N ARG A 83 10.26 -4.41 -8.31
CA ARG A 83 9.80 -4.31 -9.71
C ARG A 83 9.17 -5.64 -10.14
N SER A 84 7.97 -5.56 -10.70
CA SER A 84 7.24 -6.72 -11.24
C SER A 84 6.34 -6.32 -12.40
N ASP A 85 5.92 -7.31 -13.19
CA ASP A 85 4.73 -7.14 -14.03
C ASP A 85 3.50 -7.02 -13.11
N PRO A 86 2.62 -6.00 -13.27
CA PRO A 86 1.38 -5.86 -12.51
C PRO A 86 0.50 -7.11 -12.48
N ARG A 87 0.47 -7.91 -13.55
CA ARG A 87 -0.32 -9.15 -13.64
C ARG A 87 0.29 -10.31 -12.84
N ALA A 88 1.55 -10.17 -12.44
CA ALA A 88 2.28 -11.15 -11.63
C ALA A 88 2.94 -10.47 -10.42
N ALA A 89 2.28 -9.46 -9.86
CA ALA A 89 2.83 -8.64 -8.80
C ALA A 89 3.14 -9.46 -7.53
N ARG A 90 4.20 -9.04 -6.82
CA ARG A 90 4.60 -9.57 -5.51
C ARG A 90 4.34 -8.51 -4.47
N TYR A 91 3.86 -8.93 -3.31
CA TYR A 91 3.78 -8.09 -2.12
C TYR A 91 5.04 -8.29 -1.28
N ASP A 92 5.37 -7.29 -0.47
CA ASP A 92 6.48 -7.39 0.48
C ASP A 92 5.96 -7.85 1.82
N MET A 93 6.85 -8.41 2.62
CA MET A 93 6.60 -8.76 4.01
C MET A 93 7.68 -8.23 4.91
N VAL A 94 7.31 -7.84 6.12
CA VAL A 94 8.23 -7.34 7.13
C VAL A 94 7.67 -7.60 8.53
N ASP A 95 8.55 -7.81 9.51
CA ASP A 95 8.13 -7.85 10.93
C ASP A 95 8.25 -6.44 11.53
N LEU A 96 7.15 -5.94 12.10
CA LEU A 96 7.07 -4.62 12.70
C LEU A 96 7.41 -4.61 14.19
N ALA A 97 7.52 -5.77 14.85
CA ALA A 97 7.54 -5.88 16.32
C ALA A 97 8.62 -5.03 16.99
N ALA A 98 9.83 -5.00 16.42
CA ALA A 98 10.96 -4.24 16.95
C ALA A 98 10.74 -2.72 17.01
N HIS A 99 9.70 -2.21 16.34
CA HIS A 99 9.38 -0.78 16.24
C HIS A 99 8.08 -0.42 16.95
N LEU A 100 7.38 -1.40 17.53
CA LEU A 100 6.14 -1.22 18.28
C LEU A 100 6.42 -1.03 19.78
N LYS A 101 5.56 -0.28 20.44
CA LYS A 101 5.66 0.05 21.87
C LYS A 101 4.29 -0.04 22.56
N PRO A 102 4.22 -0.16 23.89
CA PRO A 102 2.96 0.04 24.61
C PRO A 102 2.38 1.45 24.38
N GLY A 103 1.06 1.56 24.35
CA GLY A 103 0.31 2.78 24.05
C GLY A 103 0.17 3.06 22.56
N THR A 104 0.16 4.34 22.20
CA THR A 104 -0.11 4.79 20.83
C THR A 104 1.03 4.46 19.88
N ASN A 105 0.68 3.76 18.80
CA ASN A 105 1.56 3.46 17.66
C ASN A 105 0.99 4.05 16.38
N VAL A 106 1.88 4.43 15.47
CA VAL A 106 1.52 4.99 14.17
C VAL A 106 2.21 4.22 13.07
N ILE A 107 1.43 3.70 12.13
CA ILE A 107 1.94 3.26 10.82
C ILE A 107 1.68 4.38 9.81
N ALA A 108 2.72 4.73 9.06
CA ALA A 108 2.61 5.66 7.94
C ALA A 108 3.20 5.04 6.67
N ILE A 109 2.55 5.28 5.54
CA ILE A 109 2.99 4.81 4.23
C ILE A 109 3.00 6.00 3.28
N THR A 110 4.17 6.33 2.75
CA THR A 110 4.28 7.27 1.63
C THR A 110 4.24 6.45 0.35
N ALA A 111 3.19 6.61 -0.45
CA ALA A 111 3.01 5.91 -1.72
C ALA A 111 3.16 6.87 -2.90
N ARG A 112 3.82 6.44 -3.97
CA ARG A 112 3.93 7.18 -5.23
C ARG A 112 3.34 6.34 -6.36
N HIS A 113 2.32 6.87 -7.01
CA HIS A 113 1.78 6.36 -8.27
C HIS A 113 2.39 7.18 -9.42
N PHE A 114 3.08 6.55 -10.36
CA PHE A 114 3.79 7.29 -11.41
C PHE A 114 2.87 7.81 -12.52
N GLY A 115 1.71 7.15 -12.72
CA GLY A 115 0.75 7.49 -13.78
C GLY A 115 1.19 7.08 -15.19
N VAL A 116 2.41 7.43 -15.61
CA VAL A 116 3.00 7.06 -16.92
C VAL A 116 4.10 6.02 -16.75
N ALA A 117 4.24 5.13 -17.72
CA ALA A 117 5.31 4.14 -17.74
C ALA A 117 6.70 4.79 -17.65
N THR A 118 7.58 4.16 -16.87
CA THR A 118 8.99 4.53 -16.73
C THR A 118 9.86 3.32 -17.09
N SER A 119 11.19 3.47 -17.12
CA SER A 119 12.08 2.34 -17.40
C SER A 119 12.09 1.26 -16.30
N TRP A 120 11.51 1.53 -15.13
CA TRP A 120 11.47 0.62 -13.97
C TRP A 120 10.06 0.34 -13.40
N TRP A 121 9.01 0.90 -14.00
CA TRP A 121 7.61 0.67 -13.62
C TRP A 121 6.69 0.79 -14.83
N ILE A 122 5.68 -0.09 -14.91
CA ILE A 122 4.63 -0.03 -15.92
C ILE A 122 3.27 0.12 -15.23
N PRO A 123 2.31 0.88 -15.83
CA PRO A 123 0.99 1.06 -15.24
C PRO A 123 0.26 -0.26 -15.01
N VAL A 124 -0.37 -0.38 -13.84
CA VAL A 124 -1.35 -1.42 -13.59
C VAL A 124 -2.51 -1.20 -14.56
N PRO A 125 -2.90 -2.20 -15.37
CA PRO A 125 -4.04 -2.07 -16.26
C PRO A 125 -5.28 -1.62 -15.47
N PRO A 126 -5.91 -0.49 -15.85
CA PRO A 126 -7.09 -0.03 -15.16
C PRO A 126 -8.18 -1.10 -15.14
N SER A 127 -8.78 -1.26 -13.98
CA SER A 127 -10.08 -1.89 -13.79
C SER A 127 -11.04 -0.83 -13.26
N TYR A 128 -12.31 -1.15 -13.01
CA TYR A 128 -13.26 -0.15 -12.53
C TYR A 128 -12.84 0.60 -11.26
N SER A 129 -12.04 -0.02 -10.38
CA SER A 129 -11.63 0.58 -9.09
C SER A 129 -10.12 0.56 -8.80
N LEU A 130 -9.29 -0.05 -9.65
CA LEU A 130 -7.84 -0.18 -9.45
C LEU A 130 -7.08 0.24 -10.72
N GLY A 131 -5.81 0.63 -10.59
CA GLY A 131 -4.95 1.06 -11.70
C GLY A 131 -4.89 2.57 -11.91
N ALA A 132 -5.20 3.33 -10.86
CA ALA A 132 -4.95 4.78 -10.79
C ALA A 132 -4.39 5.13 -9.39
N GLY A 133 -3.47 4.29 -8.90
CA GLY A 133 -2.97 4.31 -7.53
C GLY A 133 -3.83 3.44 -6.61
N SER A 134 -3.19 2.60 -5.83
CA SER A 134 -3.84 1.65 -4.91
C SER A 134 -2.84 1.17 -3.87
N LEU A 135 -3.29 1.03 -2.63
CA LEU A 135 -2.53 0.48 -1.51
C LEU A 135 -3.36 -0.64 -0.86
N VAL A 136 -2.68 -1.72 -0.49
CA VAL A 136 -3.21 -2.72 0.44
C VAL A 136 -2.15 -3.05 1.47
N PHE A 137 -2.53 -3.10 2.74
CA PHE A 137 -1.66 -3.47 3.84
C PHE A 137 -2.47 -4.24 4.89
N GLU A 138 -1.86 -5.29 5.45
CA GLU A 138 -2.34 -5.92 6.67
C GLU A 138 -1.19 -6.40 7.55
N ALA A 139 -1.38 -6.29 8.87
CA ALA A 139 -0.42 -6.73 9.87
C ALA A 139 -1.13 -7.51 10.97
N ARG A 140 -0.57 -8.66 11.33
CA ARG A 140 -0.95 -9.40 12.53
C ARG A 140 -0.16 -8.82 13.69
N ILE A 141 -0.83 -8.26 14.69
CA ILE A 141 -0.20 -7.58 15.81
C ILE A 141 -0.79 -8.18 17.09
N GLY A 142 -0.07 -9.11 17.72
CA GLY A 142 -0.69 -9.97 18.74
C GLY A 142 -1.82 -10.81 18.12
N ASP A 143 -2.99 -10.78 18.75
CA ASP A 143 -4.19 -11.47 18.25
C ASP A 143 -4.98 -10.65 17.21
N ASP A 144 -4.66 -9.36 17.08
CA ASP A 144 -5.38 -8.44 16.22
C ASP A 144 -4.85 -8.44 14.78
N LEU A 145 -5.76 -8.12 13.86
CA LEU A 145 -5.44 -7.91 12.44
C LEU A 145 -5.70 -6.46 12.08
N LEU A 146 -4.63 -5.67 11.96
CA LEU A 146 -4.71 -4.31 11.44
C LEU A 146 -4.76 -4.37 9.92
N ILE A 147 -5.79 -3.78 9.30
CA ILE A 147 -5.99 -3.81 7.86
C ILE A 147 -6.12 -2.41 7.26
N THR A 148 -5.83 -2.26 5.97
CA THR A 148 -6.25 -1.07 5.21
C THR A 148 -7.74 -1.10 4.95
N ASP A 149 -8.41 -0.03 5.36
CA ASP A 149 -9.84 0.21 5.18
C ASP A 149 -10.13 1.72 5.33
N ARG A 150 -11.38 2.09 5.58
CA ARG A 150 -11.80 3.49 5.75
C ARG A 150 -11.31 4.15 7.05
N SER A 151 -10.74 3.39 8.00
CA SER A 151 -10.17 3.95 9.24
C SER A 151 -8.82 4.64 9.01
N TRP A 152 -8.18 4.41 7.86
CA TRP A 152 -6.95 5.07 7.48
C TRP A 152 -7.20 6.51 7.04
N ARG A 153 -6.34 7.42 7.50
CA ARG A 153 -6.30 8.78 6.98
C ARG A 153 -5.38 8.83 5.78
N SER A 154 -5.71 9.68 4.80
CA SER A 154 -4.84 9.93 3.65
C SER A 154 -4.81 11.40 3.27
N SER A 155 -3.69 11.86 2.71
CA SER A 155 -3.55 13.20 2.14
C SER A 155 -2.63 13.19 0.92
N PRO A 156 -2.75 14.17 0.00
CA PRO A 156 -1.76 14.36 -1.05
C PRO A 156 -0.40 14.72 -0.47
N GLY A 157 0.66 14.18 -1.04
CA GLY A 157 2.05 14.53 -0.73
C GLY A 157 2.46 15.82 -1.45
N GLY A 158 1.95 16.98 -0.99
CA GLY A 158 2.21 18.26 -1.64
C GLY A 158 3.67 18.73 -1.64
N ALA A 159 4.54 18.11 -0.83
CA ALA A 159 5.97 18.42 -0.80
C ALA A 159 6.75 17.85 -1.99
N TRP A 160 6.18 16.89 -2.73
CA TRP A 160 6.83 16.28 -3.89
C TRP A 160 6.24 16.85 -5.17
N THR A 161 7.03 17.67 -5.86
CA THR A 161 6.73 18.08 -7.24
C THR A 161 7.55 17.19 -8.17
N PRO A 162 6.93 16.46 -9.11
CA PRO A 162 7.67 15.75 -10.14
C PRO A 162 8.58 16.72 -10.90
N VAL A 163 9.81 16.31 -11.18
CA VAL A 163 10.68 17.08 -12.08
C VAL A 163 10.11 16.95 -13.49
N ALA A 164 9.83 18.09 -14.13
CA ALA A 164 9.29 18.18 -15.47
C ALA A 164 10.30 17.74 -16.54
#